data_AF-A0A3Q8YDZ3-F1
#
_entry.id   AF-A0A3Q8YDZ3-F1
#
_cell.length_a   1.000
_cell.length_b   1.000
_cell.length_c   1.000
_cell.angle_alpha   90.00
_cell.angle_beta   90.00
_cell.angle_gamma   90.00
#
_symmetry.space_group_name_H-M   'P 1'
#
loop_
_entity.id
_entity.type
_entity.pdbx_description
1 polymer ?
#
loop_
_entity_poly.entity_id
_entity_poly.type
_entity_poly.pdbx_seq_one_letter_code
_entity_poly.pdbx_strand_id
1 'polypeptide(L)'
;MLYGTVLGIHAYAMCAALLSFVANELLLIPARRGQQGPARLAFFASRFAGLLVGAGVLAGIVLVFLGGWSLLTPWLVVSLALVAALMAVEHKLVRPWATQAQTALRGAISGKEIKAFAGDKRALFGRLTMIMLFALIVALMTAKPELNPFA
;
A
#
# COMPACT_ATOMS: atom_id res chain seq x y z
N MET A 1 -27.19 -4.53 4.23
CA MET A 1 -26.31 -5.71 4.07
C MET A 1 -25.15 -5.43 3.13
N LEU A 2 -25.39 -5.00 1.88
CA LEU A 2 -24.34 -4.70 0.90
C LEU A 2 -23.27 -3.71 1.40
N TYR A 3 -23.66 -2.57 1.98
CA TYR A 3 -22.71 -1.57 2.52
C TYR A 3 -21.72 -2.18 3.52
N GLY A 4 -22.20 -3.00 4.48
CA GLY A 4 -21.36 -3.65 5.48
C GLY A 4 -20.37 -4.66 4.87
N THR A 5 -20.79 -5.40 3.85
CA THR A 5 -19.90 -6.30 3.11
C THR A 5 -18.79 -5.54 2.38
N VAL A 6 -19.14 -4.46 1.66
CA VAL A 6 -18.14 -3.63 0.96
C VAL A 6 -17.21 -2.94 1.96
N LEU A 7 -17.71 -2.50 3.11
CA LEU A 7 -16.91 -1.94 4.20
C LEU A 7 -15.91 -2.96 4.74
N GLY A 8 -16.35 -4.19 4.99
CA GLY A 8 -15.48 -5.29 5.39
C GLY A 8 -14.39 -5.55 4.37
N ILE A 9 -14.74 -5.67 3.08
CA ILE A 9 -13.77 -5.87 1.99
C ILE A 9 -12.73 -4.73 1.96
N HIS A 10 -13.18 -3.48 2.02
CA HIS A 10 -12.30 -2.32 2.07
C HIS A 10 -11.33 -2.39 3.25
N ALA A 11 -11.85 -2.58 4.46
CA ALA A 11 -11.06 -2.61 5.69
C ALA A 11 -10.04 -3.76 5.67
N TYR A 12 -10.48 -4.99 5.38
CA TYR A 12 -9.60 -6.16 5.34
C TYR A 12 -8.52 -6.05 4.26
N ALA A 13 -8.88 -5.57 3.06
CA ALA A 13 -7.91 -5.37 1.99
C ALA A 13 -6.84 -4.34 2.38
N MET A 14 -7.26 -3.21 2.96
CA MET A 14 -6.33 -2.15 3.38
C MET A 14 -5.44 -2.60 4.55
N CYS A 15 -5.98 -3.31 5.54
CA CYS A 15 -5.20 -3.89 6.64
C CYS A 15 -4.19 -4.93 6.12
N ALA A 16 -4.62 -5.85 5.26
CA ALA A 16 -3.75 -6.84 4.67
C ALA A 16 -2.65 -6.20 3.80
N ALA A 17 -2.95 -5.11 3.09
CA ALA A 17 -1.98 -4.35 2.32
C ALA A 17 -0.89 -3.75 3.22
N LEU A 18 -1.31 -3.09 4.31
CA LEU A 18 -0.38 -2.52 5.29
C LEU A 18 0.52 -3.58 5.93
N LEU A 19 -0.07 -4.70 6.38
CA LEU A 19 0.71 -5.82 6.93
C LEU A 19 1.70 -6.37 5.91
N SER A 20 1.31 -6.46 4.64
CA SER A 20 2.20 -6.90 3.55
C SER A 20 3.35 -5.93 3.31
N PHE A 21 3.12 -4.61 3.40
CA PHE A 21 4.20 -3.60 3.31
C PHE A 21 5.18 -3.71 4.47
N VAL A 22 4.68 -3.87 5.70
CA VAL A 22 5.51 -4.05 6.90
C VAL A 22 6.32 -5.34 6.81
N ALA A 23 5.67 -6.46 6.46
CA ALA A 23 6.34 -7.74 6.26
C ALA A 23 7.42 -7.66 5.18
N ASN A 24 7.15 -6.97 4.06
CA ASN A 24 8.14 -6.72 3.02
C ASN A 24 9.39 -6.00 3.57
N GLU A 25 9.24 -4.94 4.38
CA GLU A 25 10.40 -4.26 4.97
C GLU A 25 11.21 -5.16 5.89
N LEU A 26 10.54 -5.96 6.73
CA LEU A 26 11.21 -6.90 7.63
C LEU A 26 11.99 -7.97 6.84
N LEU A 27 11.40 -8.50 5.77
CA LEU A 27 12.03 -9.50 4.90
C LEU A 27 13.19 -8.92 4.07
N LEU A 28 13.18 -7.61 3.80
CA LEU A 28 14.28 -6.95 3.10
C LEU A 28 15.53 -6.78 3.97
N ILE A 29 15.43 -6.83 5.31
CA ILE A 29 16.59 -6.75 6.22
C ILE A 29 17.60 -7.87 5.94
N PRO A 30 17.22 -9.17 5.99
CA PRO A 30 18.13 -10.25 5.60
C PRO A 30 18.42 -10.27 4.09
N ALA A 31 17.51 -9.81 3.22
CA ALA A 31 17.77 -9.69 1.78
C ALA A 31 18.92 -8.72 1.47
N ARG A 32 19.08 -7.62 2.23
CA ARG A 32 20.22 -6.69 2.16
C ARG A 32 21.57 -7.35 2.50
N ARG A 33 21.55 -8.52 3.12
CA ARG A 33 22.75 -9.36 3.34
C ARG A 33 23.00 -10.35 2.20
N GLY A 34 22.18 -10.33 1.15
CA GLY A 34 22.28 -11.21 -0.02
C GLY A 34 21.51 -12.53 0.10
N GLN A 35 20.67 -12.68 1.14
CA GLN A 35 19.87 -13.90 1.32
C GLN A 35 18.72 -13.98 0.32
N GLN A 36 18.67 -15.06 -0.47
CA GLN A 36 17.71 -15.17 -1.58
C GLN A 36 16.29 -15.52 -1.15
N GLY A 37 16.13 -16.38 -0.14
CA GLY A 37 14.80 -16.80 0.35
C GLY A 37 13.96 -15.62 0.84
N PRO A 38 14.45 -14.82 1.81
CA PRO A 38 13.74 -13.65 2.29
C PRO A 38 13.48 -12.61 1.19
N ALA A 39 14.41 -12.46 0.25
CA ALA A 39 14.24 -11.56 -0.89
C ALA A 39 13.01 -11.97 -1.71
N ARG A 40 12.91 -13.24 -2.12
CA ARG A 40 11.75 -13.75 -2.88
C ARG A 40 10.43 -13.49 -2.18
N LEU A 41 10.37 -13.75 -0.87
CA LEU A 41 9.17 -13.50 -0.06
C LEU A 41 8.85 -12.00 0.02
N ALA A 42 9.84 -11.13 0.17
CA ALA A 42 9.65 -9.69 0.19
C ALA A 42 9.01 -9.20 -1.13
N PHE A 43 9.59 -9.56 -2.27
CA PHE A 43 9.06 -9.15 -3.58
C PHE A 43 7.69 -9.74 -3.89
N PHE A 44 7.38 -10.93 -3.36
CA PHE A 44 6.03 -11.47 -3.40
C PHE A 44 5.05 -10.65 -2.56
N ALA A 45 5.41 -10.35 -1.30
CA ALA A 45 4.62 -9.52 -0.40
C ALA A 45 4.35 -8.12 -0.98
N SER A 46 5.36 -7.50 -1.61
CA SER A 46 5.20 -6.19 -2.26
C SER A 46 4.21 -6.21 -3.42
N ARG A 47 4.17 -7.28 -4.23
CA ARG A 47 3.18 -7.42 -5.31
C ARG A 47 1.78 -7.64 -4.75
N PHE A 48 1.67 -8.50 -3.76
CA PHE A 48 0.40 -8.81 -3.12
C PHE A 48 -0.18 -7.56 -2.45
N ALA A 49 0.66 -6.76 -1.79
CA ALA A 49 0.29 -5.46 -1.22
C ALA A 49 -0.32 -4.55 -2.30
N GLY A 50 0.33 -4.37 -3.45
CA GLY A 50 -0.19 -3.53 -4.54
C GLY A 50 -1.58 -3.95 -5.04
N LEU A 51 -1.83 -5.26 -5.16
CA LEU A 51 -3.15 -5.77 -5.54
C LEU A 51 -4.21 -5.48 -4.46
N LEU A 52 -3.85 -5.67 -3.19
CA LEU A 52 -4.73 -5.38 -2.06
C LEU A 52 -5.05 -3.88 -1.95
N VAL A 53 -4.07 -2.99 -2.21
CA VAL A 53 -4.32 -1.54 -2.31
C VAL A 53 -5.35 -1.25 -3.39
N GLY A 54 -5.19 -1.83 -4.59
CA GLY A 54 -6.13 -1.64 -5.69
C GLY A 54 -7.54 -2.10 -5.34
N ALA A 55 -7.68 -3.30 -4.76
CA ALA A 55 -8.97 -3.84 -4.33
C ALA A 55 -9.62 -3.00 -3.22
N GLY A 56 -8.82 -2.60 -2.21
CA GLY A 56 -9.27 -1.75 -1.12
C GLY A 56 -9.74 -0.38 -1.61
N VAL A 57 -8.97 0.28 -2.47
CA VAL A 57 -9.35 1.59 -3.04
C VAL A 57 -10.62 1.49 -3.88
N LEU A 58 -10.77 0.45 -4.71
CA LEU A 58 -11.99 0.24 -5.49
C LEU A 58 -13.22 0.04 -4.58
N ALA A 59 -13.11 -0.79 -3.54
CA ALA A 59 -14.16 -0.95 -2.55
C ALA A 59 -14.47 0.36 -1.81
N GLY A 60 -13.44 1.17 -1.51
CA GLY A 60 -13.58 2.50 -0.92
C GLY A 60 -14.38 3.46 -1.81
N ILE A 61 -14.11 3.47 -3.11
CA ILE A 61 -14.87 4.27 -4.09
C ILE A 61 -16.34 3.84 -4.08
N VAL A 62 -16.61 2.53 -4.12
CA VAL A 62 -17.98 2.00 -4.05
C VAL A 62 -18.69 2.41 -2.75
N LEU A 63 -17.98 2.42 -1.61
CA LEU A 63 -18.54 2.87 -0.33
C LEU A 63 -18.98 4.33 -0.34
N VAL A 64 -18.25 5.21 -1.03
CA VAL A 64 -18.63 6.62 -1.17
C VAL A 64 -19.99 6.74 -1.84
N PHE A 65 -20.22 6.00 -2.93
CA PHE A 65 -21.49 5.98 -3.64
C PHE A 65 -22.61 5.34 -2.82
N LEU A 66 -22.35 4.18 -2.19
CA LEU A 66 -23.35 3.49 -1.37
C LEU A 66 -23.73 4.27 -0.09
N GLY A 67 -22.80 5.03 0.47
CA GLY A 67 -23.01 5.88 1.64
C GLY A 67 -23.70 7.21 1.33
N GLY A 68 -23.88 7.57 0.06
CA GLY A 68 -24.50 8.83 -0.35
C GLY A 68 -23.71 10.07 0.08
N TRP A 69 -22.39 9.94 0.30
CA TRP A 69 -21.57 11.04 0.79
C TRP A 69 -21.30 12.06 -0.30
N SER A 70 -21.33 13.35 0.06
CA SER A 70 -20.88 14.40 -0.84
C SER A 70 -19.38 14.29 -1.10
N LEU A 71 -18.98 14.31 -2.37
CA LEU A 71 -17.57 14.30 -2.77
C LEU A 71 -16.79 15.52 -2.25
N LEU A 72 -17.49 16.59 -1.89
CA LEU A 72 -16.92 17.82 -1.37
C LEU A 72 -16.74 17.82 0.15
N THR A 73 -17.17 16.74 0.84
CA THR A 73 -16.96 16.64 2.29
C THR A 73 -15.46 16.73 2.59
N PRO A 74 -15.00 17.65 3.45
CA PRO A 74 -13.57 17.97 3.57
C PRO A 74 -12.68 16.75 3.84
N TRP A 75 -13.08 15.86 4.77
CA TRP A 75 -12.31 14.66 5.07
C TRP A 75 -12.25 13.69 3.88
N LEU A 76 -13.28 13.66 3.02
CA LEU A 76 -13.33 12.80 1.84
C LEU A 76 -12.41 13.35 0.74
N VAL A 77 -12.41 14.66 0.52
CA VAL A 77 -11.47 15.32 -0.40
C VAL A 77 -10.02 15.04 0.01
N VAL A 78 -9.70 15.20 1.29
CA VAL A 78 -8.36 14.90 1.81
C VAL A 78 -8.04 13.41 1.64
N SER A 79 -8.99 12.51 1.92
CA SER A 79 -8.81 11.07 1.73
C SER A 79 -8.51 10.71 0.27
N LEU A 80 -9.26 11.29 -0.67
CA LEU A 80 -9.04 11.08 -2.10
C LEU A 80 -7.68 11.61 -2.56
N ALA A 81 -7.25 12.77 -2.06
CA ALA A 81 -5.92 13.32 -2.34
C ALA A 81 -4.80 12.40 -1.80
N LEU A 82 -4.96 11.88 -0.59
CA LEU A 82 -4.00 10.92 0.00
C LEU A 82 -3.95 9.61 -0.77
N VAL A 83 -5.10 9.08 -1.21
CA VAL A 83 -5.16 7.88 -2.06
C VAL A 83 -4.53 8.13 -3.43
N ALA A 84 -4.73 9.31 -4.03
CA ALA A 84 -4.07 9.66 -5.28
C ALA A 84 -2.54 9.75 -5.11
N ALA A 85 -2.07 10.35 -4.01
CA ALA A 85 -0.66 10.37 -3.66
C ALA A 85 -0.09 8.95 -3.47
N LEU A 86 -0.83 8.08 -2.77
CA LEU A 86 -0.48 6.67 -2.56
C LEU A 86 -0.32 5.95 -3.90
N MET A 87 -1.31 6.08 -4.80
CA MET A 87 -1.26 5.48 -6.14
C MET A 87 -0.09 6.04 -6.98
N ALA A 88 0.19 7.33 -6.89
CA ALA A 88 1.32 7.94 -7.61
C ALA A 88 2.67 7.40 -7.11
N VAL A 89 2.84 7.24 -5.80
CA VAL A 89 4.06 6.66 -5.19
C VAL A 89 4.21 5.19 -5.56
N GLU A 90 3.13 4.41 -5.49
CA GLU A 90 3.11 3.01 -5.93
C GLU A 90 3.59 2.90 -7.37
N HIS A 91 2.97 3.66 -8.27
CA HIS A 91 3.22 3.55 -9.70
C HIS A 91 4.61 4.03 -10.12
N LYS A 92 5.10 5.11 -9.50
CA LYS A 92 6.37 5.76 -9.91
C LYS A 92 7.62 5.18 -9.22
N LEU A 93 7.48 4.64 -8.01
CA LEU A 93 8.64 4.24 -7.19
C LEU A 93 8.63 2.74 -6.86
N VAL A 94 7.49 2.21 -6.40
CA VAL A 94 7.44 0.85 -5.85
C VAL A 94 7.26 -0.19 -6.96
N ARG A 95 6.30 0.02 -7.87
CA ARG A 95 5.96 -0.93 -8.93
C ARG A 95 7.08 -1.19 -9.93
N PRO A 96 7.84 -0.18 -10.42
CA PRO A 96 8.96 -0.43 -11.33
C PRO A 96 10.04 -1.28 -10.66
N TRP A 97 10.39 -0.95 -9.41
CA TRP A 97 11.36 -1.70 -8.60
C TRP A 97 10.91 -3.15 -8.37
N ALA A 98 9.66 -3.36 -7.94
CA ALA A 98 9.13 -4.69 -7.68
C ALA A 98 9.09 -5.54 -8.97
N THR A 99 8.73 -4.93 -10.10
CA THR A 99 8.69 -5.61 -11.40
C THR A 99 10.09 -6.01 -11.87
N GLN A 100 11.08 -5.10 -11.77
CA GLN A 100 12.46 -5.39 -12.13
C GLN A 100 13.05 -6.51 -11.28
N ALA A 101 12.85 -6.44 -9.97
CA ALA A 101 13.32 -7.47 -9.05
C ALA A 101 12.66 -8.84 -9.32
N GLN A 102 11.37 -8.88 -9.64
CA GLN A 102 10.68 -10.12 -10.01
C GLN A 102 11.21 -10.72 -11.32
N THR A 103 11.45 -9.89 -12.33
CA THR A 103 12.05 -10.35 -13.59
C THR A 103 13.43 -10.92 -13.33
N ALA A 104 14.24 -10.27 -12.50
CA ALA A 104 15.53 -10.80 -12.07
C ALA A 104 15.37 -12.15 -11.35
N LEU A 105 14.42 -12.28 -10.40
CA LEU A 105 14.26 -13.48 -9.55
C LEU A 105 13.80 -14.73 -10.28
N ARG A 106 13.22 -14.56 -11.46
CA ARG A 106 12.91 -15.68 -12.37
C ARG A 106 14.18 -16.25 -13.02
N GLY A 107 15.26 -15.49 -13.09
CA GLY A 107 16.58 -15.94 -13.50
C GLY A 107 17.44 -16.43 -12.33
N ALA A 108 18.65 -16.91 -12.65
CA ALA A 108 19.65 -17.29 -11.66
C ALA A 108 20.37 -16.04 -11.12
N ILE A 109 19.74 -15.33 -10.20
CA ILE A 109 20.35 -14.13 -9.61
C ILE A 109 21.40 -14.49 -8.56
N SER A 110 22.50 -13.75 -8.56
CA SER A 110 23.50 -13.76 -7.49
C SER A 110 23.01 -13.04 -6.21
N GLY A 111 23.61 -13.39 -5.07
CA GLY A 111 23.38 -12.66 -3.82
C GLY A 111 23.79 -11.17 -3.87
N LYS A 112 24.72 -10.79 -4.76
CA LYS A 112 25.18 -9.40 -4.94
C LYS A 112 24.08 -8.53 -5.56
N GLU A 113 23.41 -9.03 -6.59
CA GLU A 113 22.30 -8.32 -7.24
C GLU A 113 21.09 -8.22 -6.31
N ILE A 114 20.78 -9.27 -5.54
CA ILE A 114 19.73 -9.23 -4.52
C ILE A 114 20.02 -8.14 -3.49
N LYS A 115 21.28 -8.04 -3.02
CA LYS A 115 21.71 -6.98 -2.12
C LYS A 115 21.55 -5.59 -2.75
N ALA A 116 21.87 -5.44 -4.04
CA ALA A 116 21.68 -4.18 -4.77
C ALA A 116 20.19 -3.78 -4.85
N PHE A 117 19.31 -4.70 -5.24
CA PHE A 117 17.87 -4.44 -5.30
C PHE A 117 17.26 -4.14 -3.93
N ALA A 118 17.65 -4.88 -2.89
CA ALA A 118 17.15 -4.67 -1.53
C ALA A 118 17.70 -3.39 -0.88
N GLY A 119 18.83 -2.89 -1.39
CA GLY A 119 19.49 -1.65 -0.97
C GLY A 119 19.09 -0.40 -1.76
N ASP A 120 18.19 -0.51 -2.74
CA ASP A 120 17.74 0.63 -3.54
C ASP A 120 17.07 1.70 -2.65
N LYS A 121 17.71 2.87 -2.57
CA LYS A 121 17.25 4.00 -1.74
C LYS A 121 15.97 4.63 -2.26
N ARG A 122 15.77 4.69 -3.58
CA ARG A 122 14.57 5.26 -4.20
C ARG A 122 13.37 4.37 -3.92
N ALA A 123 13.54 3.06 -4.03
CA ALA A 123 12.52 2.10 -3.68
C ALA A 123 12.22 2.10 -2.17
N LEU A 124 13.25 2.19 -1.32
CA LEU A 124 13.07 2.33 0.13
C LEU A 124 12.24 3.58 0.47
N PHE A 125 12.59 4.73 -0.10
CA PHE A 125 11.82 5.95 0.07
C PHE A 125 10.36 5.75 -0.33
N GLY A 126 10.10 5.21 -1.53
CA GLY A 126 8.75 4.93 -1.99
C GLY A 126 7.96 4.02 -1.03
N ARG A 127 8.56 2.94 -0.53
CA ARG A 127 7.88 1.99 0.39
C ARG A 127 7.62 2.60 1.77
N LEU A 128 8.54 3.40 2.31
CA LEU A 128 8.32 4.13 3.56
C LEU A 128 7.23 5.21 3.40
N THR A 129 7.22 5.92 2.26
CA THR A 129 6.16 6.88 1.94
C THR A 129 4.79 6.19 1.85
N MET A 130 4.71 5.00 1.24
CA MET A 130 3.46 4.22 1.22
C MET A 130 2.94 3.91 2.64
N ILE A 131 3.81 3.43 3.53
CA ILE A 131 3.46 3.14 4.93
C ILE A 131 2.99 4.40 5.66
N MET A 132 3.70 5.52 5.47
CA MET A 132 3.34 6.81 6.07
C MET A 132 1.98 7.32 5.57
N LEU A 133 1.73 7.22 4.25
CA LEU A 133 0.44 7.61 3.66
C LEU A 133 -0.70 6.73 4.19
N PHE A 134 -0.47 5.42 4.35
CA PHE A 134 -1.42 4.54 5.01
C PHE A 134 -1.74 4.98 6.44
N ALA A 135 -0.70 5.25 7.25
CA ALA A 135 -0.88 5.74 8.62
C ALA A 135 -1.67 7.06 8.65
N LEU A 136 -1.41 7.97 7.70
CA LEU A 136 -2.12 9.24 7.60
C LEU A 136 -3.58 9.06 7.18
N ILE A 137 -3.88 8.16 6.23
CA ILE A 137 -5.26 7.81 5.86
C ILE A 137 -6.00 7.23 7.05
N VAL A 138 -5.37 6.31 7.80
CA VAL A 138 -5.96 5.73 9.02
C VAL A 138 -6.23 6.82 10.05
N ALA A 139 -5.24 7.67 10.33
CA ALA A 139 -5.39 8.78 11.28
C ALA A 139 -6.52 9.74 10.89
N LEU A 140 -6.65 10.06 9.60
CA LEU A 140 -7.75 10.88 9.07
C LEU A 140 -9.10 10.19 9.24
N MET A 141 -9.18 8.87 9.03
CA MET A 141 -10.41 8.11 9.19
C MET A 141 -10.83 7.98 10.65
N THR A 142 -9.88 7.86 11.58
CA THR A 142 -10.14 7.79 13.03
C THR A 142 -10.43 9.15 13.64
N ALA A 143 -9.75 10.19 13.16
CA ALA A 143 -9.94 11.55 13.59
C ALA A 143 -11.05 12.26 12.82
N LYS A 144 -11.84 11.53 12.00
CA LYS A 144 -13.01 12.07 11.32
C LYS A 144 -13.83 12.83 12.37
N PRO A 145 -13.91 14.15 12.28
CA PRO A 145 -14.72 14.88 13.21
C PRO A 145 -16.18 14.61 12.88
N GLU A 146 -17.04 14.54 13.90
CA GLU A 146 -18.43 14.92 13.73
C GLU A 146 -18.47 16.41 13.37
N LEU A 147 -18.07 16.79 12.15
CA LEU A 147 -18.32 18.14 11.62
C LEU A 147 -19.75 18.20 11.11
N ASN A 148 -20.69 17.93 12.01
CA ASN A 148 -22.06 18.35 11.89
C ASN A 148 -22.25 19.50 12.87
N PRO A 149 -22.34 20.77 12.43
CA PRO A 149 -22.76 21.86 13.30
C PRO A 149 -24.27 21.81 13.65
N PHE A 150 -24.93 20.68 13.40
CA PHE A 150 -26.38 20.47 13.56
C PHE A 150 -26.74 19.15 14.25
N ALA A 151 -25.88 18.62 15.13
CA ALA A 151 -26.28 17.63 16.13
C ALA A 151 -26.62 18.33 17.44
#